data_AF-A0A0A1N395-F1
#
_entry.id   AF-A0A0A1N395-F1
#
_cell.length_a   1.000
_cell.length_b   1.000
_cell.length_c   1.000
_cell.angle_alpha   90.00
_cell.angle_beta   90.00
_cell.angle_gamma   90.00
#
_symmetry.space_group_name_H-M   'P 1'
#
loop_
_entity.id
_entity.type
_entity.pdbx_description
1 polymer ?
#
loop_
_entity_poly.entity_id
_entity_poly.type
_entity_poly.pdbx_seq_one_letter_code
_entity_poly.pdbx_strand_id
1 'polypeptide(L)'
;MAILEEINKGTANLFKLNRDINELSQEEMALIKSFIAEQVARNSADYERLTSELTGELNKCDFEDMAIQPQVGFVCKTNIIKSTSNIKPGTSIYINICFNCNLPGPEYTGDEQELKKALNGDPTSTYRLPLYISEPRHEDGHIIMDAVIQTRAYSRALKDLEYRLYVLEIAIENVEQKLNASLSREFKIPAYMSHKGGPIPSMMVKQPKELTFNKLRTALEQRKEEWKPRESIQKKNDELIIVIPMPHQVNQV
;
A
#
# COMPACT_ATOMS: atom_id res chain seq x y z
N MET A 1 -40.42 12.85 33.06
CA MET A 1 -40.18 11.39 32.93
C MET A 1 -39.94 10.93 31.48
N ALA A 2 -40.22 11.72 30.43
CA ALA A 2 -39.96 11.30 29.04
C ALA A 2 -38.56 11.67 28.49
N ILE A 3 -37.83 12.60 29.13
CA ILE A 3 -36.53 13.10 28.62
C ILE A 3 -35.35 12.19 29.02
N LEU A 4 -35.50 11.39 30.10
CA LEU A 4 -34.45 10.47 30.56
C LEU A 4 -34.42 9.14 29.80
N GLU A 5 -35.46 8.82 29.03
CA GLU A 5 -35.54 7.57 28.25
C GLU A 5 -34.91 7.71 26.84
N GLU A 6 -34.73 8.94 26.37
CA GLU A 6 -34.15 9.24 25.05
C GLU A 6 -32.61 9.31 25.09
N ILE A 7 -32.04 9.64 26.25
CA ILE A 7 -30.58 9.64 26.48
C ILE A 7 -30.03 8.20 26.54
N ASN A 8 -30.80 7.23 27.05
CA ASN A 8 -30.38 5.83 27.11
C ASN A 8 -30.48 5.07 25.78
N LYS A 9 -31.22 5.59 24.78
CA LYS A 9 -31.19 5.04 23.41
C LYS A 9 -30.04 5.62 22.57
N GLY A 10 -29.57 6.83 22.90
CA GLY A 10 -28.40 7.45 22.27
C GLY A 10 -27.06 6.84 22.70
N THR A 11 -26.95 6.36 23.94
CA THR A 11 -25.73 5.74 24.47
C THR A 11 -25.54 4.28 24.06
N ALA A 12 -26.63 3.58 23.68
CA ALA A 12 -26.56 2.20 23.19
C ALA A 12 -25.91 2.05 21.80
N ASN A 13 -25.82 3.13 21.02
CA ASN A 13 -25.18 3.12 19.69
C ASN A 13 -23.72 3.63 19.69
N LEU A 14 -23.21 4.12 20.81
CA LEU A 14 -21.82 4.55 20.95
C LEU A 14 -20.86 3.45 21.43
N PHE A 15 -21.40 2.29 21.84
CA PHE A 15 -20.61 1.14 22.32
C PHE A 15 -20.56 -0.05 21.36
N LYS A 16 -21.00 0.12 20.10
CA LYS A 16 -20.95 -0.95 19.07
C LYS A 16 -19.85 -0.77 18.01
N LEU A 17 -18.86 0.07 18.29
CA LEU A 17 -17.65 0.18 17.47
C LEU A 17 -16.40 -0.13 18.31
N ASN A 18 -16.46 -1.21 19.09
CA ASN A 18 -15.27 -1.84 19.64
C ASN A 18 -15.14 -3.19 18.94
N ARG A 19 -14.61 -3.15 17.70
CA ARG A 19 -14.17 -4.38 17.04
C ARG A 19 -12.86 -4.75 17.73
N ASP A 20 -12.85 -5.92 18.34
CA ASP A 20 -11.73 -6.39 19.16
C ASP A 20 -10.37 -6.20 18.47
N ILE A 21 -9.43 -5.70 19.26
CA ILE A 21 -8.09 -5.19 18.94
C ILE A 21 -7.13 -6.27 18.38
N ASN A 22 -7.60 -7.51 18.19
CA ASN A 22 -6.76 -8.65 17.80
C ASN A 22 -7.03 -9.23 16.41
N GLU A 23 -7.87 -8.60 15.58
CA GLU A 23 -8.22 -9.12 14.25
C GLU A 23 -8.02 -8.09 13.13
N LEU A 24 -6.87 -7.41 13.11
CA LEU A 24 -6.40 -6.82 11.85
C LEU A 24 -6.00 -7.96 10.93
N SER A 25 -6.65 -8.06 9.77
CA SER A 25 -6.27 -9.01 8.73
C SER A 25 -4.85 -8.74 8.26
N GLN A 26 -4.15 -9.78 7.80
CA GLN A 26 -2.79 -9.65 7.24
C GLN A 26 -2.74 -8.60 6.11
N GLU A 27 -3.84 -8.43 5.38
CA GLU A 27 -3.99 -7.44 4.31
C GLU A 27 -4.02 -6.00 4.84
N GLU A 28 -4.75 -5.74 5.92
CA GLU A 28 -4.78 -4.43 6.59
C GLU A 28 -3.40 -4.09 7.17
N MET A 29 -2.74 -5.08 7.79
CA MET A 29 -1.37 -4.90 8.30
C MET A 29 -0.36 -4.61 7.18
N ALA A 30 -0.52 -5.23 6.00
CA ALA A 30 0.37 -5.01 4.86
C ALA A 30 0.23 -3.60 4.28
N LEU A 31 -1.01 -3.12 4.08
CA LEU A 31 -1.30 -1.76 3.60
C LEU A 31 -0.74 -0.68 4.53
N ILE A 32 -0.87 -0.92 5.84
CA ILE A 32 -0.32 -0.03 6.87
C ILE A 32 1.20 -0.02 6.82
N LYS A 33 1.84 -1.19 6.76
CA LYS A 33 3.31 -1.29 6.69
C LYS A 33 3.86 -0.61 5.45
N SER A 34 3.20 -0.73 4.30
CA SER A 34 3.62 -0.03 3.09
C SER A 34 3.56 1.49 3.25
N PHE A 35 2.52 2.02 3.90
CA PHE A 35 2.36 3.46 4.14
C PHE A 35 3.40 4.02 5.14
N ILE A 36 3.74 3.27 6.18
CA ILE A 36 4.79 3.69 7.14
C ILE A 36 6.16 3.65 6.48
N ALA A 37 6.46 2.57 5.74
CA ALA A 37 7.71 2.43 5.01
C ALA A 37 7.93 3.57 4.01
N GLU A 38 6.84 4.04 3.38
CA GLU A 38 6.81 5.20 2.48
C GLU A 38 7.18 6.52 3.18
N GLN A 39 6.79 6.70 4.45
CA GLN A 39 7.03 7.96 5.17
C GLN A 39 8.33 8.02 5.97
N VAL A 40 9.02 6.89 6.22
CA VAL A 40 10.10 6.76 7.23
C VAL A 40 11.45 6.29 6.66
N ALA A 41 11.69 6.37 5.35
CA ALA A 41 12.83 5.77 4.64
C ALA A 41 14.28 6.19 5.03
N ARG A 42 14.55 6.81 6.20
CA ARG A 42 15.87 7.39 6.53
C ARG A 42 16.55 6.89 7.81
N ASN A 43 15.93 6.13 8.73
CA ASN A 43 16.64 5.64 9.92
C ASN A 43 16.07 4.34 10.51
N SER A 44 16.94 3.34 10.72
CA SER A 44 16.57 1.97 11.16
C SER A 44 16.07 1.89 12.60
N ALA A 45 16.58 2.74 13.51
CA ALA A 45 16.15 2.75 14.92
C ALA A 45 14.84 3.51 15.14
N ASP A 46 14.57 4.49 14.28
CA ASP A 46 13.31 5.25 14.30
C ASP A 46 12.18 4.43 13.69
N TYR A 47 12.48 3.54 12.73
CA TYR A 47 11.49 2.64 12.13
C TYR A 47 10.79 1.76 13.16
N GLU A 48 11.51 1.09 14.07
CA GLU A 48 10.90 0.20 15.06
C GLU A 48 10.07 0.96 16.10
N ARG A 49 10.54 2.13 16.53
CA ARG A 49 9.81 3.01 17.46
C ARG A 49 8.57 3.61 16.83
N LEU A 50 8.68 4.14 15.60
CA LEU A 50 7.54 4.65 14.85
C LEU A 50 6.57 3.53 14.50
N THR A 51 7.05 2.34 14.13
CA THR A 51 6.17 1.19 13.84
C THR A 51 5.40 0.79 15.09
N SER A 52 6.04 0.68 16.25
CA SER A 52 5.34 0.31 17.50
C SER A 52 4.38 1.39 18.02
N GLU A 53 4.75 2.67 17.96
CA GLU A 53 3.87 3.78 18.36
C GLU A 53 2.71 4.01 17.39
N LEU A 54 2.98 3.98 16.07
CA LEU A 54 1.92 4.12 15.07
C LEU A 54 0.98 2.92 15.13
N THR A 55 1.47 1.70 15.38
CA THR A 55 0.57 0.53 15.54
C THR A 55 -0.49 0.78 16.63
N GLY A 56 -0.14 1.53 17.68
CA GLY A 56 -1.08 1.97 18.72
C GLY A 56 -2.12 3.01 18.27
N GLU A 57 -1.74 3.94 17.38
CA GLU A 57 -2.69 4.89 16.76
C GLU A 57 -3.51 4.26 15.62
N LEU A 58 -2.95 3.24 14.96
CA LEU A 58 -3.52 2.50 13.83
C LEU A 58 -4.62 1.53 14.27
N ASN A 59 -4.58 1.03 15.50
CA ASN A 59 -5.71 0.32 16.11
C ASN A 59 -6.99 1.20 16.21
N LYS A 60 -6.89 2.50 15.93
CA LYS A 60 -8.02 3.44 15.87
C LYS A 60 -8.37 3.87 14.43
N CYS A 61 -7.69 3.30 13.42
CA CYS A 61 -7.91 3.65 12.02
C CYS A 61 -9.11 2.88 11.46
N ASP A 62 -10.18 3.62 11.17
CA ASP A 62 -11.31 3.06 10.45
C ASP A 62 -10.94 2.86 8.97
N PHE A 63 -11.19 1.66 8.44
CA PHE A 63 -11.18 1.35 7.01
C PHE A 63 -12.60 1.39 6.44
N GLU A 64 -12.71 1.72 5.17
CA GLU A 64 -13.94 1.60 4.39
C GLU A 64 -13.75 0.61 3.25
N ASP A 65 -14.80 -0.17 3.00
CA ASP A 65 -14.86 -1.08 1.88
C ASP A 65 -15.37 -0.31 0.65
N MET A 66 -14.51 -0.17 -0.36
CA MET A 66 -14.83 0.44 -1.63
C MET A 66 -15.07 -0.65 -2.67
N ALA A 67 -16.29 -0.74 -3.18
CA ALA A 67 -16.58 -1.55 -4.36
C ALA A 67 -16.02 -0.88 -5.61
N ILE A 68 -15.17 -1.58 -6.35
CA ILE A 68 -14.64 -1.13 -7.63
C ILE A 68 -15.03 -2.10 -8.75
N GLN A 69 -15.27 -1.56 -9.93
CA GLN A 69 -15.38 -2.34 -11.17
C GLN A 69 -14.12 -2.09 -12.01
N PRO A 70 -13.20 -3.06 -12.10
CA PRO A 70 -11.97 -2.87 -12.89
C PRO A 70 -12.27 -2.80 -14.39
N GLN A 71 -11.52 -1.95 -15.10
CA GLN A 71 -11.50 -1.89 -16.55
C GLN A 71 -10.36 -2.78 -17.08
N VAL A 72 -10.63 -3.51 -18.17
CA VAL A 72 -9.66 -4.44 -18.77
C VAL A 72 -8.51 -3.69 -19.43
N GLY A 73 -7.30 -4.23 -19.31
CA GLY A 73 -6.10 -3.64 -19.91
C GLY A 73 -5.37 -4.62 -20.82
N PHE A 74 -4.27 -5.18 -20.33
CA PHE A 74 -3.44 -6.16 -21.06
C PHE A 74 -3.18 -7.38 -20.20
N VAL A 75 -2.68 -8.47 -20.81
CA VAL A 75 -2.52 -9.76 -20.13
C VAL A 75 -1.06 -10.16 -20.06
N CYS A 76 -0.66 -10.72 -18.91
CA CYS A 76 0.57 -11.46 -18.76
C CYS A 76 0.27 -12.95 -18.68
N LYS A 77 0.89 -13.75 -19.53
CA LYS A 77 0.84 -15.21 -19.47
C LYS A 77 2.18 -15.74 -18.99
N THR A 78 2.16 -16.46 -17.88
CA THR A 78 3.33 -17.17 -17.33
C THR A 78 2.92 -18.58 -16.89
N ASN A 79 3.84 -19.35 -16.31
CA ASN A 79 3.59 -20.67 -15.78
C ASN A 79 4.20 -20.82 -14.38
N ILE A 80 3.62 -21.70 -13.58
CA ILE A 80 4.16 -22.08 -12.27
C ILE A 80 5.41 -22.93 -12.46
N ILE A 81 6.50 -22.56 -11.78
CA ILE A 81 7.73 -23.34 -11.70
C ILE A 81 7.68 -24.25 -10.48
N LYS A 82 7.31 -23.68 -9.32
CA LYS A 82 7.24 -24.39 -8.03
C LYS A 82 6.01 -23.92 -7.28
N SER A 83 5.41 -24.80 -6.49
CA SER A 83 4.24 -24.49 -5.68
C SER A 83 4.34 -25.23 -4.36
N THR A 84 3.99 -24.57 -3.27
CA THR A 84 3.82 -25.21 -1.96
C THR A 84 2.37 -25.71 -1.76
N SER A 85 1.44 -25.17 -2.53
CA SER A 85 0.04 -25.56 -2.65
C SER A 85 -0.12 -26.69 -3.68
N ASN A 86 -1.29 -27.35 -3.72
CA ASN A 86 -1.62 -28.49 -4.60
C ASN A 86 -1.68 -28.16 -6.12
N ILE A 87 -1.00 -27.11 -6.56
CA ILE A 87 -0.96 -26.66 -7.95
C ILE A 87 0.22 -27.33 -8.67
N LYS A 88 -0.05 -27.92 -9.83
CA LYS A 88 0.96 -28.65 -10.60
C LYS A 88 1.97 -27.68 -11.23
N PRO A 89 3.29 -27.94 -11.16
CA PRO A 89 4.27 -27.25 -11.98
C PRO A 89 3.92 -27.32 -13.47
N GLY A 90 4.18 -26.24 -14.21
CA GLY A 90 3.81 -26.09 -15.61
C GLY A 90 2.38 -25.60 -15.85
N THR A 91 1.54 -25.48 -14.81
CA THR A 91 0.21 -24.86 -14.93
C THR A 91 0.35 -23.42 -15.40
N SER A 92 -0.36 -23.06 -16.47
CA SER A 92 -0.37 -21.68 -16.99
C SER A 92 -1.20 -20.76 -16.11
N ILE A 93 -0.64 -19.59 -15.83
CA ILE A 93 -1.29 -18.47 -15.15
C ILE A 93 -1.45 -17.31 -16.13
N TYR A 94 -2.65 -16.73 -16.16
CA TYR A 94 -2.92 -15.45 -16.82
C TYR A 94 -3.19 -14.40 -15.76
N ILE A 95 -2.41 -13.33 -15.79
CA ILE A 95 -2.58 -12.15 -14.94
C ILE A 95 -3.16 -11.05 -15.82
N ASN A 96 -4.42 -10.71 -15.60
CA ASN A 96 -5.08 -9.60 -16.27
C ASN A 96 -4.67 -8.29 -15.57
N ILE A 97 -3.94 -7.43 -16.27
CA ILE A 97 -3.63 -6.09 -15.77
C ILE A 97 -4.83 -5.20 -16.07
N CYS A 98 -5.59 -4.89 -15.04
CA CYS A 98 -6.78 -4.07 -15.06
C CYS A 98 -6.48 -2.69 -14.44
N PHE A 99 -7.40 -1.74 -14.63
CA PHE A 99 -7.25 -0.42 -14.04
C PHE A 99 -8.57 0.16 -13.52
N ASN A 100 -8.47 1.03 -12.53
CA ASN A 100 -9.60 1.78 -12.00
C ASN A 100 -9.16 3.19 -11.59
N CYS A 101 -10.06 4.17 -11.67
CA CYS A 101 -9.75 5.57 -11.36
C CYS A 101 -9.91 5.93 -9.88
N ASN A 102 -10.67 5.14 -9.13
CA ASN A 102 -10.99 5.35 -7.71
C ASN A 102 -9.93 4.75 -6.78
N LEU A 103 -8.96 4.01 -7.33
CA LEU A 103 -7.82 3.51 -6.58
C LEU A 103 -6.81 4.63 -6.30
N PRO A 104 -6.11 4.59 -5.15
CA PRO A 104 -4.98 5.47 -4.92
C PRO A 104 -3.92 5.24 -6.00
N GLY A 105 -3.45 6.32 -6.59
CA GLY A 105 -2.30 6.26 -7.49
C GLY A 105 -1.00 6.08 -6.73
N PRO A 106 0.10 5.75 -7.42
CA PRO A 106 1.43 5.94 -6.84
C PRO A 106 1.56 7.39 -6.37
N GLU A 107 2.17 7.60 -5.19
CA GLU A 107 2.46 8.95 -4.71
C GLU A 107 3.27 9.69 -5.79
N TYR A 108 2.79 10.88 -6.17
CA TYR A 108 3.52 11.71 -7.11
C TYR A 108 4.75 12.27 -6.40
N THR A 109 5.90 11.63 -6.58
CA THR A 109 7.16 12.09 -6.00
C THR A 109 7.62 13.41 -6.65
N GLY A 110 7.12 13.73 -7.85
CA GLY A 110 7.63 14.83 -8.70
C GLY A 110 9.07 14.62 -9.18
N ASP A 111 9.74 13.59 -8.68
CA ASP A 111 11.10 13.21 -8.97
C ASP A 111 11.13 11.88 -9.74
N GLU A 112 11.37 12.00 -11.04
CA GLU A 112 11.52 10.87 -11.95
C GLU A 112 12.72 9.97 -11.58
N GLN A 113 13.68 10.47 -10.78
CA GLN A 113 14.78 9.64 -10.29
C GLN A 113 14.33 8.53 -9.34
N GLU A 114 13.33 8.80 -8.49
CA GLU A 114 12.82 7.78 -7.57
C GLU A 114 12.15 6.63 -8.31
N LEU A 115 11.46 6.94 -9.41
CA LEU A 115 10.96 5.91 -10.31
C LEU A 115 12.10 5.15 -10.98
N LYS A 116 13.12 5.83 -11.52
CA LYS A 116 14.28 5.14 -12.11
C LYS A 116 14.95 4.20 -11.13
N LYS A 117 15.08 4.59 -9.87
CA LYS A 117 15.56 3.69 -8.80
C LYS A 117 14.66 2.45 -8.67
N ALA A 118 13.34 2.63 -8.63
CA ALA A 118 12.39 1.51 -8.57
C ALA A 118 12.50 0.58 -9.79
N LEU A 119 12.62 1.14 -10.99
CA LEU A 119 12.78 0.37 -12.24
C LEU A 119 14.06 -0.47 -12.23
N ASN A 120 15.13 0.02 -11.59
CA ASN A 120 16.38 -0.71 -11.40
C ASN A 120 16.38 -1.66 -10.19
N GLY A 121 15.25 -1.79 -9.47
CA GLY A 121 15.14 -2.64 -8.28
C GLY A 121 15.91 -2.13 -7.07
N ASP A 122 16.20 -0.82 -7.01
CA ASP A 122 16.90 -0.21 -5.87
C ASP A 122 15.98 -0.20 -4.64
N PRO A 123 16.36 -0.89 -3.54
CA PRO A 123 15.54 -0.96 -2.32
C PRO A 123 15.39 0.39 -1.61
N THR A 124 16.22 1.38 -1.94
CA THR A 124 16.15 2.74 -1.38
C THR A 124 15.15 3.63 -2.12
N SER A 125 14.58 3.18 -3.24
CA SER A 125 13.53 3.91 -3.93
C SER A 125 12.35 4.14 -2.99
N THR A 126 11.80 5.36 -3.00
CA THR A 126 10.56 5.67 -2.31
C THR A 126 9.32 5.47 -3.18
N TYR A 127 9.49 5.25 -4.49
CA TYR A 127 8.37 5.05 -5.40
C TYR A 127 7.70 3.70 -5.13
N ARG A 128 6.38 3.72 -4.87
CA ARG A 128 5.55 2.53 -4.67
C ARG A 128 4.37 2.57 -5.62
N LEU A 129 4.08 1.44 -6.26
CA LEU A 129 2.90 1.27 -7.09
C LEU A 129 1.87 0.43 -6.32
N PRO A 130 0.77 1.02 -5.82
CA PRO A 130 -0.35 0.27 -5.27
C PRO A 130 -0.94 -0.65 -6.35
N LEU A 131 -1.09 -1.93 -6.00
CA LEU A 131 -1.64 -2.97 -6.87
C LEU A 131 -2.52 -3.89 -6.03
N TYR A 132 -3.72 -4.18 -6.54
CA TYR A 132 -4.71 -5.02 -5.86
C TYR A 132 -4.94 -6.31 -6.64
N ILE A 133 -4.94 -7.45 -5.95
CA ILE A 133 -5.04 -8.77 -6.60
C ILE A 133 -6.32 -9.50 -6.22
N SER A 134 -7.06 -9.95 -7.22
CA SER A 134 -8.27 -10.77 -7.05
C SER A 134 -7.97 -12.15 -6.48
N GLU A 135 -9.02 -12.86 -6.05
CA GLU A 135 -8.91 -14.30 -5.83
C GLU A 135 -8.63 -15.06 -7.15
N PRO A 136 -7.95 -16.22 -7.09
CA PRO A 136 -7.67 -17.02 -8.27
C PRO A 136 -8.94 -17.66 -8.84
N ARG A 137 -9.20 -17.41 -10.12
CA ARG A 137 -10.23 -18.11 -10.90
C ARG A 137 -9.62 -19.24 -11.70
N HIS A 138 -10.34 -20.35 -11.83
CA HIS A 138 -9.91 -21.50 -12.61
C HIS A 138 -10.82 -21.66 -13.83
N GLU A 139 -10.26 -21.54 -15.03
CA GLU A 139 -11.02 -21.59 -16.28
C GLU A 139 -10.17 -22.23 -17.39
N ASP A 140 -10.74 -23.17 -18.14
CA ASP A 140 -10.05 -23.92 -19.20
C ASP A 140 -8.73 -24.59 -18.77
N GLY A 141 -8.61 -25.00 -17.51
CA GLY A 141 -7.36 -25.57 -16.97
C GLY A 141 -6.24 -24.56 -16.74
N HIS A 142 -6.58 -23.26 -16.70
CA HIS A 142 -5.68 -22.17 -16.37
C HIS A 142 -6.09 -21.49 -15.08
N ILE A 143 -5.11 -20.88 -14.41
CA ILE A 143 -5.36 -19.97 -13.28
C ILE A 143 -5.40 -18.55 -13.85
N ILE A 144 -6.43 -17.80 -13.49
CA ILE A 144 -6.65 -16.43 -13.92
C ILE A 144 -6.74 -15.55 -12.68
N MET A 145 -5.97 -14.47 -12.66
CA MET A 145 -5.99 -13.47 -11.60
C MET A 145 -6.02 -12.08 -12.19
N ASP A 146 -6.72 -11.16 -11.53
CA ASP A 146 -6.78 -9.77 -11.97
C ASP A 146 -5.94 -8.92 -11.03
N ALA A 147 -4.99 -8.18 -11.60
CA ALA A 147 -4.15 -7.20 -10.92
C ALA A 147 -4.62 -5.80 -11.32
N VAL A 148 -5.19 -5.07 -10.37
CA VAL A 148 -5.80 -3.77 -10.62
C VAL A 148 -4.89 -2.65 -10.13
N ILE A 149 -4.55 -1.73 -11.02
CA ILE A 149 -3.76 -0.53 -10.74
C ILE A 149 -4.55 0.75 -11.01
N GLN A 150 -4.01 1.87 -10.58
CA GLN A 150 -4.63 3.16 -10.86
C GLN A 150 -4.51 3.55 -12.35
N THR A 151 -5.51 4.26 -12.88
CA THR A 151 -5.64 4.59 -14.32
C THR A 151 -4.45 5.37 -14.92
N ARG A 152 -3.81 6.27 -14.18
CA ARG A 152 -2.62 7.02 -14.64
C ARG A 152 -1.39 6.10 -14.72
N ALA A 153 -1.20 5.22 -13.74
CA ALA A 153 -0.14 4.20 -13.79
C ALA A 153 -0.33 3.29 -15.02
N TYR A 154 -1.56 2.83 -15.27
CA TYR A 154 -1.88 2.07 -16.47
C TYR A 154 -1.59 2.86 -17.76
N SER A 155 -2.00 4.13 -17.82
CA SER A 155 -1.75 5.01 -18.97
C SER A 155 -0.25 5.20 -19.25
N ARG A 156 0.58 5.21 -18.20
CA ARG A 156 2.04 5.26 -18.33
C ARG A 156 2.59 3.93 -18.86
N ALA A 157 2.13 2.80 -18.34
CA ALA A 157 2.51 1.48 -18.82
C ALA A 157 2.18 1.27 -20.31
N LEU A 158 1.16 1.95 -20.86
CA LEU A 158 0.88 1.89 -22.29
C LEU A 158 1.95 2.57 -23.16
N LYS A 159 2.67 3.56 -22.64
CA LYS A 159 3.62 4.40 -23.40
C LYS A 159 5.08 4.03 -23.13
N ASP A 160 5.36 3.52 -21.94
CA ASP A 160 6.70 3.25 -21.43
C ASP A 160 6.85 1.73 -21.19
N LEU A 161 7.68 1.08 -22.00
CA LEU A 161 7.91 -0.35 -21.93
C LEU A 161 8.61 -0.74 -20.63
N GLU A 162 9.57 0.05 -20.16
CA GLU A 162 10.31 -0.22 -18.93
C GLU A 162 9.35 -0.18 -17.73
N TYR A 163 8.50 0.85 -17.70
CA TYR A 163 7.44 0.94 -16.70
C TYR A 163 6.42 -0.21 -16.81
N ARG A 164 6.08 -0.64 -18.03
CA ARG A 164 5.19 -1.80 -18.22
C ARG A 164 5.80 -3.08 -17.64
N LEU A 165 7.09 -3.31 -17.86
CA LEU A 165 7.80 -4.47 -17.31
C LEU A 165 7.84 -4.41 -15.78
N TYR A 166 8.04 -3.22 -15.21
CA TYR A 166 7.95 -3.01 -13.75
C TYR A 166 6.55 -3.33 -13.18
N VAL A 167 5.47 -2.88 -13.83
CA VAL A 167 4.10 -3.22 -13.43
C VAL A 167 3.90 -4.75 -13.45
N LEU A 168 4.43 -5.41 -14.48
CA LEU A 168 4.32 -6.87 -14.62
C LEU A 168 5.12 -7.60 -13.54
N GLU A 169 6.32 -7.13 -13.21
CA GLU A 169 7.13 -7.71 -12.14
C GLU A 169 6.39 -7.67 -10.81
N ILE A 170 5.86 -6.50 -10.42
CA ILE A 170 5.07 -6.35 -9.19
C ILE A 170 3.83 -7.26 -9.22
N ALA A 171 3.13 -7.32 -10.35
CA ALA A 171 1.95 -8.18 -10.47
C ALA A 171 2.31 -9.67 -10.29
N ILE A 172 3.42 -10.11 -10.88
CA ILE A 172 3.92 -11.48 -10.73
C ILE A 172 4.29 -11.76 -9.27
N GLU A 173 5.06 -10.88 -8.62
CA GLU A 173 5.47 -11.03 -7.22
C GLU A 173 4.25 -11.14 -6.28
N ASN A 174 3.24 -10.28 -6.46
CA ASN A 174 2.04 -10.32 -5.64
C ASN A 174 1.22 -11.60 -5.88
N VAL A 175 1.18 -12.12 -7.11
CA VAL A 175 0.55 -13.43 -7.40
C VAL A 175 1.34 -14.57 -6.77
N GLU A 176 2.67 -14.54 -6.83
CA GLU A 176 3.54 -15.53 -6.18
C GLU A 176 3.27 -15.59 -4.67
N GLN A 177 3.17 -14.43 -4.03
CA GLN A 177 2.81 -14.30 -2.62
C GLN A 177 1.42 -14.87 -2.33
N LYS A 178 0.40 -14.47 -3.13
CA LYS A 178 -0.98 -14.88 -2.91
C LYS A 178 -1.22 -16.37 -3.12
N LEU A 179 -0.51 -16.99 -4.07
CA LEU A 179 -0.61 -18.42 -4.35
C LEU A 179 0.38 -19.28 -3.55
N ASN A 180 1.34 -18.65 -2.87
CA ASN A 180 2.50 -19.30 -2.27
C ASN A 180 3.25 -20.21 -3.27
N ALA A 181 3.49 -19.66 -4.45
CA ALA A 181 4.09 -20.34 -5.60
C ALA A 181 5.16 -19.45 -6.27
N SER A 182 6.03 -20.06 -7.06
CA SER A 182 7.03 -19.37 -7.89
C SER A 182 6.61 -19.45 -9.35
N LEU A 183 6.60 -18.30 -10.02
CA LEU A 183 6.22 -18.09 -11.41
C LEU A 183 7.44 -17.88 -12.30
N SER A 184 7.31 -18.27 -13.56
CA SER A 184 8.35 -18.01 -14.56
C SER A 184 8.46 -16.53 -14.89
N ARG A 185 9.69 -16.03 -14.97
CA ARG A 185 10.01 -14.72 -15.54
C ARG A 185 10.12 -14.74 -17.07
N GLU A 186 10.07 -15.93 -17.68
CA GLU A 186 9.81 -16.07 -19.11
C GLU A 186 8.29 -15.98 -19.38
N PHE A 187 7.76 -14.76 -19.34
CA PHE A 187 6.34 -14.50 -19.58
C PHE A 187 6.08 -13.98 -21.00
N LYS A 188 4.81 -14.03 -21.41
CA LYS A 188 4.32 -13.51 -22.69
C LYS A 188 3.26 -12.45 -22.44
N ILE A 189 3.23 -11.42 -23.29
CA ILE A 189 2.17 -10.40 -23.33
C ILE A 189 1.39 -10.60 -24.62
N PRO A 190 0.27 -11.34 -24.63
CA PRO A 190 -0.44 -11.62 -25.87
C PRO A 190 -1.13 -10.35 -26.38
N ALA A 191 -0.74 -9.87 -27.57
CA ALA A 191 -1.25 -8.62 -28.13
C ALA A 191 -2.71 -8.68 -28.60
N TYR A 192 -3.26 -9.89 -28.80
CA TYR A 192 -4.60 -10.10 -29.35
C TYR A 192 -5.71 -10.18 -28.28
N MET A 193 -5.37 -10.06 -26.99
CA MET A 193 -6.35 -10.12 -25.90
C MET A 193 -6.11 -9.00 -24.87
N SER A 194 -7.20 -8.42 -24.37
CA SER A 194 -7.17 -7.45 -23.27
C SER A 194 -7.33 -8.08 -21.90
N HIS A 195 -7.95 -9.27 -21.84
CA HIS A 195 -8.11 -10.09 -20.64
C HIS A 195 -8.32 -11.56 -21.05
N LYS A 196 -8.07 -12.49 -20.12
CA LYS A 196 -8.42 -13.90 -20.22
C LYS A 196 -9.57 -14.21 -19.27
N GLY A 197 -10.49 -15.03 -19.75
CA GLY A 197 -11.62 -15.58 -19.01
C GLY A 197 -12.92 -14.82 -19.23
N GLY A 198 -13.93 -15.13 -18.40
CA GLY A 198 -15.19 -14.39 -18.36
C GLY A 198 -15.06 -12.92 -17.92
N PRO A 199 -16.20 -12.21 -17.76
CA PRO A 199 -16.20 -10.82 -17.32
C PRO A 199 -15.43 -10.60 -16.02
N ILE A 200 -14.65 -9.52 -15.96
CA ILE A 200 -13.89 -9.16 -14.75
C ILE A 200 -14.87 -8.85 -13.60
N PRO A 201 -14.81 -9.56 -12.48
CA PRO A 201 -15.70 -9.35 -11.35
C PRO A 201 -15.41 -8.03 -10.66
N SER A 202 -16.44 -7.47 -10.01
CA SER A 202 -16.23 -6.36 -9.07
C SER A 202 -15.37 -6.82 -7.89
N MET A 203 -14.56 -5.91 -7.35
CA MET A 203 -13.70 -6.17 -6.21
C MET A 203 -14.06 -5.25 -5.06
N MET A 204 -14.00 -5.78 -3.83
CA MET A 204 -14.04 -4.97 -2.62
C MET A 204 -12.61 -4.64 -2.22
N VAL A 205 -12.30 -3.36 -2.11
CA VAL A 205 -10.98 -2.86 -1.73
C VAL A 205 -11.11 -2.11 -0.43
N LYS A 206 -10.27 -2.47 0.55
CA LYS A 206 -10.17 -1.72 1.80
C LYS A 206 -9.32 -0.48 1.59
N GLN A 207 -9.86 0.68 1.93
CA GLN A 207 -9.12 1.93 1.98
C GLN A 207 -9.20 2.54 3.39
N PRO A 208 -8.11 3.13 3.91
CA PRO A 208 -8.21 3.94 5.12
C PRO A 208 -9.20 5.08 4.89
N LYS A 209 -10.13 5.33 5.82
CA LYS A 209 -11.04 6.47 5.70
C LYS A 209 -10.23 7.77 5.60
N GLU A 210 -10.63 8.67 4.70
CA GLU A 210 -9.98 9.98 4.45
C GLU A 210 -9.71 10.80 5.74
N LEU A 211 -10.64 10.81 6.69
CA LEU A 211 -10.48 11.49 7.98
C LEU A 211 -9.33 10.91 8.81
N THR A 212 -9.15 9.60 8.73
CA THR A 212 -8.07 8.87 9.40
C THR A 212 -6.74 9.15 8.72
N PHE A 213 -6.72 9.13 7.38
CA PHE A 213 -5.53 9.41 6.58
C PHE A 213 -5.01 10.84 6.82
N ASN A 214 -5.91 11.83 6.82
CA ASN A 214 -5.54 13.22 7.09
C ASN A 214 -5.03 13.43 8.53
N LYS A 215 -5.58 12.72 9.52
CA LYS A 215 -5.08 12.74 10.91
C LYS A 215 -3.68 12.15 11.00
N LEU A 216 -3.45 10.99 10.39
CA LEU A 216 -2.12 10.36 10.35
C LEU A 216 -1.10 11.26 9.64
N ARG A 217 -1.47 11.81 8.49
CA ARG A 217 -0.63 12.74 7.74
C ARG A 217 -0.29 13.99 8.55
N THR A 218 -1.29 14.61 9.17
CA THR A 218 -1.10 15.79 10.03
C THR A 218 -0.19 15.47 11.23
N ALA A 219 -0.39 14.32 11.88
CA ALA A 219 0.45 13.87 12.99
C ALA A 219 1.91 13.64 12.54
N LEU A 220 2.12 13.04 11.37
CA LEU A 220 3.45 12.84 10.79
C LEU A 220 4.12 14.17 10.40
N GLU A 221 3.38 15.11 9.81
CA GLU A 221 3.88 16.44 9.43
C GLU A 221 4.24 17.29 10.66
N GLN A 222 3.41 17.29 11.70
CA GLN A 222 3.70 17.97 12.97
C GLN A 222 4.96 17.43 13.64
N ARG A 223 5.15 16.10 13.63
CA ARG A 223 6.37 15.48 14.16
C ARG A 223 7.61 15.84 13.34
N LYS A 224 7.54 15.90 12.00
CA LYS A 224 8.67 16.38 11.17
C LYS A 224 9.10 17.80 11.55
N GLU A 225 8.17 18.67 11.93
CA GLU A 225 8.49 20.03 12.43
C GLU A 225 9.08 20.01 13.86
N GLU A 226 8.58 19.18 14.76
CA GLU A 226 9.13 19.04 16.12
C GLU A 226 10.57 18.51 16.13
N TRP A 227 10.94 17.70 15.14
CA TRP A 227 12.27 17.12 15.00
C TRP A 227 13.29 18.05 14.33
N LYS A 228 12.87 19.24 13.85
CA LYS A 228 13.85 20.23 13.40
C LYS A 228 14.59 20.77 14.63
N PRO A 229 15.93 20.70 14.66
CA PRO A 229 16.70 21.30 15.75
C PRO A 229 16.30 22.78 15.88
N ARG A 230 15.77 23.16 17.04
CA ARG A 230 15.43 24.56 17.32
C ARG A 230 16.71 25.34 17.55
N GLU A 231 17.30 25.85 16.48
CA GLU A 231 18.48 26.71 16.59
C GLU A 231 18.10 28.02 17.29
N SER A 232 18.71 28.30 18.44
CA SER A 232 18.72 29.66 18.97
C SER A 232 20.09 30.27 18.69
N ILE A 233 20.09 31.36 17.93
CA ILE A 233 21.28 32.12 17.59
C ILE A 233 21.34 33.31 18.56
N GLN A 234 22.35 33.32 19.44
CA GLN A 234 22.62 34.46 20.30
C GLN A 234 23.96 35.08 19.91
N LYS A 235 23.98 36.41 19.72
CA LYS A 235 25.22 37.16 19.45
C LYS A 235 25.68 37.83 20.74
N LYS A 236 26.87 37.49 21.23
CA LYS A 236 27.48 38.09 22.42
C LYS A 236 28.97 38.30 22.18
N ASN A 237 29.46 39.52 22.41
CA ASN A 237 30.89 39.88 22.36
C ASN A 237 31.63 39.35 21.11
N ASP A 238 31.14 39.69 19.91
CA ASP A 238 31.68 39.26 18.61
C ASP A 238 31.70 37.75 18.33
N GLU A 239 31.13 36.92 19.20
CA GLU A 239 30.93 35.49 18.97
C GLU A 239 29.45 35.17 18.66
N LEU A 240 29.24 34.23 17.73
CA LEU A 240 27.95 33.64 17.41
C LEU A 240 27.80 32.32 18.18
N ILE A 241 26.89 32.30 19.14
CA ILE A 241 26.56 31.09 19.90
C ILE A 241 25.32 30.46 19.24
N ILE A 242 25.53 29.32 18.58
CA ILE A 242 24.45 28.48 18.04
C ILE A 242 24.18 27.37 19.05
N VAL A 243 23.02 27.44 19.71
CA VAL A 243 22.57 26.36 20.60
C VAL A 243 21.59 25.50 19.82
N ILE A 244 22.01 24.28 19.49
CA ILE A 244 21.15 23.22 18.96
C ILE A 244 20.76 22.33 20.16
N PRO A 245 19.53 22.45 20.69
CA PRO A 245 19.07 21.52 21.70
C PRO A 245 18.92 20.14 21.06
N MET A 246 19.65 19.16 21.57
CA MET A 246 19.42 17.75 21.23
C MET A 246 17.98 17.38 21.59
N PRO A 247 17.19 16.76 20.70
CA PRO A 247 15.86 16.29 21.04
C PRO A 247 15.98 15.32 22.21
N HIS A 248 15.20 15.61 23.26
CA HIS A 248 15.22 14.97 24.57
C HIS A 248 15.50 13.46 24.48
N GLN A 249 16.61 13.01 25.06
CA GLN A 249 16.68 11.62 25.52
C GLN A 249 15.61 11.50 26.61
N VAL A 250 14.50 10.83 26.28
CA VAL A 250 13.44 10.51 27.22
C VAL A 250 14.08 9.76 28.39
N ASN A 251 14.22 10.43 29.52
CA ASN A 251 14.62 9.80 30.78
C ASN A 251 13.50 8.83 31.15
N GLN A 252 13.81 7.54 31.14
CA GLN A 252 12.99 6.53 31.79
C GLN A 252 13.02 6.80 33.31
N VAL A 253 11.84 7.01 33.88
CA VAL A 253 11.58 6.88 35.33
C VAL A 253 10.54 5.80 35.49
#